data_AF-M0A7J2-F1
#
_entry.id   AF-M0A7J2-F1
#
_cell.length_a   1.000
_cell.length_b   1.000
_cell.length_c   1.000
_cell.angle_alpha   90.00
_cell.angle_beta   90.00
_cell.angle_gamma   90.00
#
_symmetry.space_group_name_H-M   'P 1'
#
loop_
_entity.id
_entity.type
_entity.pdbx_description
1 polymer ?
#
loop_
_entity_poly.entity_id
_entity_poly.type
_entity_poly.pdbx_seq_one_letter_code
_entity_poly.pdbx_strand_id
1 'polypeptide(L)' 'MTAPLTEDDIGKTVVDAEGKELGIVAKVDGNRAAVDPNPSIAEHLLASLGWEGKDEEDYTVTEEMLASVGDDVVLRGDL' A
#
# COMPACT_ATOMS: atom_id res chain seq x y z
N MET A 1 15.12 10.88 -4.22
CA MET A 1 14.77 10.12 -5.42
C MET A 1 14.20 8.82 -4.90
N THR A 2 12.89 8.69 -4.87
CA THR A 2 12.22 7.42 -4.55
C THR A 2 12.35 6.53 -5.77
N ALA A 3 12.61 5.24 -5.59
CA ALA A 3 12.68 4.33 -6.73
C ALA A 3 11.26 4.13 -7.31
N PRO A 4 11.14 4.00 -8.64
CA PRO A 4 9.84 3.81 -9.27
C PRO A 4 9.25 2.45 -8.87
N LEU A 5 7.91 2.39 -8.75
CA LEU A 5 7.21 1.11 -8.63
C LEU A 5 7.28 0.37 -9.95
N THR A 6 7.71 -0.88 -9.89
CA THR A 6 7.82 -1.76 -11.04
C THR A 6 7.15 -3.10 -10.77
N GLU A 7 6.93 -3.90 -11.80
CA GLU A 7 6.36 -5.25 -11.64
C GLU A 7 7.21 -6.17 -10.75
N ASP A 8 8.49 -5.83 -10.53
CA ASP A 8 9.36 -6.53 -9.58
C ASP A 8 8.97 -6.29 -8.11
N ASP A 9 8.22 -5.22 -7.85
CA ASP A 9 7.67 -4.90 -6.53
C ASP A 9 6.38 -5.68 -6.22
N ILE A 10 5.83 -6.42 -7.19
CA ILE A 10 4.65 -7.27 -6.98
C ILE A 10 4.99 -8.39 -5.98
N GLY A 11 4.15 -8.54 -4.96
CA GLY A 11 4.34 -9.48 -3.86
C GLY A 11 5.20 -8.95 -2.72
N LYS A 12 5.74 -7.72 -2.82
CA LYS A 12 6.43 -7.08 -1.70
C LYS A 12 5.45 -6.67 -0.61
N THR A 13 5.94 -6.71 0.61
CA THR A 13 5.23 -6.22 1.78
C THR A 13 5.15 -4.70 1.73
N VAL A 14 3.95 -4.20 1.94
CA VAL A 14 3.68 -2.77 2.05
C VAL A 14 3.54 -2.43 3.51
N VAL A 15 4.36 -1.49 3.96
CA VAL A 15 4.39 -1.01 5.34
C VAL A 15 4.13 0.49 5.37
N ASP A 16 3.59 0.96 6.48
CA ASP A 16 3.41 2.38 6.73
C ASP A 16 4.72 3.05 7.20
N ALA A 17 4.73 4.38 7.33
CA ALA A 17 5.83 5.15 7.90
C ALA A 17 6.17 4.72 9.34
N GLU A 18 5.20 4.17 10.08
CA GLU A 18 5.41 3.58 11.42
C GLU A 18 6.04 2.17 11.37
N GLY A 19 6.22 1.58 10.18
CA GLY A 19 6.69 0.19 10.00
C GLY A 19 5.59 -0.84 10.22
N LYS A 20 4.33 -0.42 10.22
CA LYS A 20 3.17 -1.31 10.35
C LYS A 20 2.89 -1.95 8.99
N GLU A 21 2.85 -3.27 8.95
CA GLU A 21 2.42 -4.00 7.77
C GLU A 21 0.99 -3.62 7.41
N LEU A 22 0.75 -3.16 6.19
CA LEU A 22 -0.57 -2.78 5.68
C LEU A 22 -1.14 -3.86 4.78
N GLY A 23 -0.27 -4.54 4.02
CA GLY A 23 -0.68 -5.50 3.00
C GLY A 23 0.47 -5.91 2.09
N ILE A 24 0.12 -6.42 0.92
CA ILE A 24 1.07 -6.83 -0.12
C ILE A 24 0.73 -6.18 -1.46
N VAL A 25 1.72 -5.93 -2.29
CA VAL A 25 1.49 -5.45 -3.66
C VAL A 25 0.86 -6.58 -4.49
N ALA A 26 -0.42 -6.45 -4.82
CA ALA A 26 -1.14 -7.40 -5.66
C ALA A 26 -0.81 -7.21 -7.15
N LYS A 27 -0.65 -5.95 -7.59
CA LYS A 27 -0.39 -5.62 -8.99
C LYS A 27 0.37 -4.31 -9.12
N VAL A 28 1.15 -4.14 -10.20
CA VAL A 28 1.68 -2.83 -10.60
C VAL A 28 1.22 -2.52 -12.02
N ASP A 29 0.68 -1.32 -12.21
CA ASP A 29 0.16 -0.80 -13.47
C ASP A 29 0.86 0.54 -13.79
N GLY A 30 1.96 0.41 -14.55
CA GLY A 30 2.82 1.54 -14.92
C GLY A 30 3.55 2.11 -13.71
N ASN A 31 2.97 3.16 -13.11
CA ASN A 31 3.57 3.90 -12.00
C ASN A 31 2.66 3.91 -10.76
N ARG A 32 1.79 2.90 -10.69
CA ARG A 32 0.81 2.70 -9.63
C ARG A 32 0.86 1.25 -9.19
N ALA A 33 0.88 1.00 -7.89
CA ALA A 33 0.72 -0.33 -7.31
C ALA A 33 -0.69 -0.48 -6.78
N ALA A 34 -1.32 -1.62 -6.99
CA ALA A 34 -2.52 -2.07 -6.30
C ALA A 34 -2.06 -2.93 -5.12
N VAL A 35 -2.52 -2.62 -3.92
CA VAL A 35 -2.11 -3.25 -2.67
C VAL A 35 -3.31 -3.93 -2.06
N ASP A 36 -3.22 -5.24 -1.86
CA ASP A 36 -4.20 -6.03 -1.16
C ASP A 36 -3.94 -5.87 0.36
N PRO A 37 -4.81 -5.16 1.09
CA PRO A 37 -4.62 -4.91 2.50
C PRO A 37 -4.96 -6.15 3.32
N ASN A 38 -4.12 -6.46 4.30
CA ASN A 38 -4.37 -7.57 5.20
C ASN A 38 -5.67 -7.33 6.01
N PRO A 39 -6.50 -8.36 6.24
CA PRO A 39 -7.80 -8.22 6.93
C PRO A 39 -7.68 -7.63 8.34
N SER A 40 -6.57 -7.92 9.05
CA SER A 40 -6.29 -7.34 10.37
C SER A 40 -6.09 -5.82 10.37
N ILE A 41 -5.60 -5.24 9.27
CA ILE A 41 -5.43 -3.78 9.14
C ILE A 41 -6.68 -3.15 8.54
N ALA A 42 -7.31 -3.83 7.57
CA ALA A 42 -8.59 -3.42 7.03
C ALA A 42 -9.59 -3.13 8.15
N GLU A 43 -9.73 -4.03 9.14
CA GLU A 43 -10.61 -3.80 10.31
C GLU A 43 -10.26 -2.54 11.13
N HIS A 44 -8.96 -2.25 11.30
CA HIS A 44 -8.50 -1.13 12.13
C HIS A 44 -8.66 0.22 11.43
N LEU A 45 -8.46 0.26 10.11
CA LEU A 45 -8.62 1.46 9.28
C LEU A 45 -10.10 1.71 8.92
N LEU A 46 -10.89 0.64 8.72
CA LEU A 46 -12.36 0.69 8.61
C LEU A 46 -12.97 1.42 9.81
N ALA A 47 -12.47 1.14 11.02
CA ALA A 47 -12.99 1.74 12.26
C ALA A 47 -12.58 3.21 12.46
N SER A 48 -11.41 3.62 11.96
CA SER A 48 -10.84 4.94 12.25
C SER A 48 -11.14 6.00 11.18
N LEU A 49 -11.22 5.59 9.90
CA LEU A 49 -11.30 6.51 8.76
C LEU A 49 -12.67 6.53 8.06
N GLY A 50 -13.63 5.69 8.49
CA GLY A 50 -14.94 5.63 7.85
C GLY A 50 -14.84 5.21 6.38
N TRP A 51 -14.05 4.16 6.11
CA TRP A 51 -14.01 3.47 4.82
C TRP A 51 -15.32 2.71 4.56
N GLU A 52 -16.45 3.41 4.53
CA GLU A 52 -17.66 2.92 3.88
C GLU A 52 -17.57 3.26 2.39
N GLY A 53 -17.38 2.23 1.58
CA GLY A 53 -17.63 2.32 0.14
C GLY A 53 -16.37 2.53 -0.68
N LYS A 54 -15.81 1.43 -1.16
CA LYS A 54 -16.28 0.87 -2.43
C LYS A 54 -15.79 -0.56 -2.51
N ASP A 55 -16.69 -1.46 -2.87
CA ASP A 55 -16.40 -2.78 -3.38
C ASP A 55 -15.24 -2.69 -4.40
N GLU A 56 -13.98 -2.88 -4.00
CA GLU A 56 -12.82 -3.08 -4.88
C GLU A 56 -11.59 -3.32 -3.99
N GLU A 57 -11.07 -4.54 -4.08
CA GLU A 57 -10.28 -5.27 -3.08
C GLU A 57 -8.82 -4.78 -2.93
N ASP A 58 -8.46 -3.68 -3.59
CA ASP A 58 -7.07 -3.22 -3.71
C ASP A 58 -6.90 -1.70 -3.54
N TYR A 59 -5.95 -1.28 -2.69
CA TYR A 59 -5.54 0.11 -2.52
C TYR A 59 -4.52 0.53 -3.59
N THR A 60 -4.85 1.53 -4.41
CA THR A 60 -3.92 2.02 -5.42
C THR A 60 -2.94 3.06 -4.85
N VAL A 61 -1.66 2.71 -4.76
CA VAL A 61 -0.55 3.56 -4.35
C VAL A 61 0.23 4.10 -5.53
N THR A 62 0.50 5.40 -5.51
CA THR A 62 1.34 6.09 -6.50
C THR A 62 2.71 6.42 -5.90
N GLU A 63 3.71 6.70 -6.73
CA GLU A 63 5.04 7.14 -6.26
C GLU A 63 5.01 8.33 -5.29
N GLU A 64 4.01 9.20 -5.39
CA GLU A 64 3.84 10.36 -4.53
C GLU A 64 3.51 9.97 -3.08
N MET A 65 2.87 8.81 -2.92
CA MET A 65 2.53 8.21 -1.63
C MET A 65 3.66 7.35 -1.08
N LEU A 66 4.72 7.09 -1.85
CA LEU A 66 5.84 6.26 -1.42
C LEU A 66 6.90 7.08 -0.70
N ALA A 67 7.21 6.64 0.52
CA ALA A 67 8.34 7.14 1.28
C ALA A 67 9.65 6.55 0.75
N SER A 68 9.68 5.23 0.53
CA SER A 68 10.84 4.48 0.04
C SER A 68 10.41 3.14 -0.57
N VAL A 69 11.14 2.71 -1.59
CA VAL A 69 10.95 1.40 -2.23
C VAL A 69 12.28 0.65 -2.14
N GLY A 70 12.29 -0.48 -1.43
CA GLY A 70 13.47 -1.32 -1.21
C GLY A 70 13.09 -2.80 -1.15
N ASP A 71 13.49 -3.49 -0.08
CA ASP A 71 12.96 -4.81 0.27
C ASP A 71 11.45 -4.74 0.55
N ASP A 72 11.03 -3.69 1.26
CA ASP A 72 9.63 -3.36 1.56
C ASP A 72 9.23 -2.03 0.91
N VAL A 73 7.92 -1.88 0.68
CA VAL A 73 7.34 -0.65 0.14
C VAL A 73 6.83 0.18 1.30
N VAL A 74 7.49 1.29 1.60
CA VAL A 74 7.13 2.18 2.71
C VAL A 74 6.24 3.30 2.20
N LEU A 75 5.05 3.46 2.77
CA LEU A 75 4.14 4.57 2.48
C LEU A 75 4.47 5.80 3.32
N ARG A 76 4.17 6.97 2.76
CA ARG A 76 4.40 8.29 3.36
C ARG A 76 3.13 8.88 3.98
N GLY A 77 2.02 8.14 3.94
CA GLY A 77 0.75 8.51 4.56
C GLY A 77 0.75 8.13 6.04
N ASP A 78 -0.02 8.88 6.82
CA ASP A 78 -0.44 8.50 8.17
C ASP A 78 -1.77 7.76 7.97
N LEU A 79 -1.77 6.42 8.07
CA LEU A 79 -2.96 5.56 7.90
C LEU A 79 -3.45 5.01 9.24
#